data_AF-A0A0U5IJL6-F1
#
_entry.id   AF-A0A0U5IJL6-F1
#
_cell.length_a   1.000
_cell.length_b   1.000
_cell.length_c   1.000
_cell.angle_alpha   90.00
_cell.angle_beta   90.00
_cell.angle_gamma   90.00
#
_symmetry.space_group_name_H-M   'P 1'
#
loop_
_entity.id
_entity.type
_entity.pdbx_description
1 polymer ?
#
loop_
_entity_poly.entity_id
_entity_poly.type
_entity_poly.pdbx_seq_one_letter_code
_entity_poly.pdbx_strand_id
1 'polypeptide(L)'
;MLRVTLNALAALFVVTAVVNPCHAADLKLLIDETTSVIPTDVTYRFSPEGLEVKGWVAKRQPHSGRILGHVEIRLLDDAGAVLAQKDTSMVRYSPTRSNPQKASFTTLVPDVPPGTAAIEVAHRVGKTSAEH
;
A
#
# COMPACT_ATOMS: atom_id res chain seq x y z
N MET A 1 51.29 -16.71 -48.18
CA MET A 1 50.09 -15.86 -48.22
C MET A 1 49.04 -16.49 -47.31
N LEU A 2 48.80 -15.86 -46.15
CA LEU A 2 48.03 -16.38 -45.03
C LEU A 2 46.52 -16.09 -45.27
N ARG A 3 45.68 -17.12 -45.39
CA ARG A 3 44.22 -16.97 -45.40
C ARG A 3 43.70 -17.20 -43.99
N VAL A 4 43.36 -16.12 -43.30
CA VAL A 4 42.73 -16.13 -41.97
C VAL A 4 41.23 -16.39 -42.16
N THR A 5 40.76 -17.51 -41.60
CA THR A 5 39.34 -17.85 -41.46
C THR A 5 38.73 -17.02 -40.32
N LEU A 6 37.77 -16.16 -40.64
CA LEU A 6 36.99 -15.41 -39.66
C LEU A 6 35.84 -16.29 -39.14
N ASN A 7 35.98 -16.81 -37.91
CA ASN A 7 34.88 -17.40 -37.17
C ASN A 7 33.96 -16.28 -36.67
N ALA A 8 32.71 -16.27 -37.14
CA ALA A 8 31.67 -15.39 -36.64
C ALA A 8 31.20 -15.92 -35.27
N LEU A 9 31.66 -15.29 -34.19
CA LEU A 9 31.18 -15.55 -32.84
C LEU A 9 29.87 -14.77 -32.65
N ALA A 10 28.74 -15.47 -32.66
CA ALA A 10 27.44 -14.92 -32.32
C ALA A 10 27.44 -14.50 -30.84
N ALA A 11 27.41 -13.20 -30.59
CA ALA A 11 27.25 -12.64 -29.25
C ALA A 11 25.79 -12.84 -28.80
N LEU A 12 25.58 -13.83 -27.94
CA LEU A 12 24.33 -14.05 -27.23
C LEU A 12 24.11 -12.86 -26.26
N PHE A 13 23.23 -11.94 -26.61
CA PHE A 13 22.71 -10.93 -25.69
C PHE A 13 21.85 -11.63 -24.64
N VAL A 14 22.45 -11.95 -23.50
CA VAL A 14 21.71 -12.34 -22.29
C VAL A 14 21.01 -11.08 -21.80
N VAL A 15 19.70 -10.99 -22.04
CA VAL A 15 18.84 -10.03 -21.36
C VAL A 15 18.75 -10.50 -19.91
N THR A 16 19.69 -10.05 -19.08
CA THR A 16 19.54 -10.15 -17.63
C THR A 16 18.39 -9.24 -17.26
N ALA A 17 17.20 -9.82 -17.08
CA ALA A 17 16.14 -9.18 -16.33
C ALA A 17 16.72 -8.83 -14.96
N VAL A 18 17.05 -7.56 -14.76
CA VAL A 18 17.41 -7.04 -13.46
C VAL A 18 16.14 -7.13 -12.64
N VAL A 19 15.99 -8.23 -11.92
CA VAL A 19 15.12 -8.31 -10.75
C VAL A 19 15.67 -7.26 -9.80
N ASN A 20 15.13 -6.04 -9.89
CA ASN A 20 15.36 -5.04 -8.87
C ASN A 20 14.88 -5.67 -7.57
N PRO A 21 15.76 -5.95 -6.59
CA PRO A 21 15.29 -6.30 -5.28
C PRO A 21 14.58 -5.06 -4.79
N CYS A 22 13.23 -5.07 -4.81
CA CYS A 22 12.39 -4.04 -4.25
C CYS A 22 12.90 -3.81 -2.83
N HIS A 23 13.67 -2.74 -2.66
CA HIS A 23 14.45 -2.50 -1.47
C HIS A 23 13.48 -2.43 -0.30
N ALA A 24 13.92 -2.98 0.83
CA ALA A 24 13.43 -2.63 2.15
C ALA A 24 13.74 -1.15 2.45
N ALA A 25 13.23 -0.24 1.62
CA ALA A 25 13.11 1.16 1.97
C ALA A 25 12.06 1.21 3.07
N ASP A 26 12.46 1.72 4.24
CA ASP A 26 11.55 1.98 5.34
C ASP A 26 10.60 3.08 4.86
N LEU A 27 9.44 2.67 4.34
CA LEU A 27 8.44 3.57 3.79
C LEU A 27 7.91 4.44 4.93
N LYS A 28 7.86 5.75 4.70
CA LYS A 28 7.26 6.65 5.67
C LYS A 28 5.77 6.38 5.77
N LEU A 29 5.27 6.14 6.97
CA LEU A 29 3.84 5.98 7.21
C LEU A 29 3.21 7.32 7.56
N LEU A 30 2.22 7.75 6.79
CA LEU A 30 1.45 8.96 6.98
C LEU A 30 0.01 8.61 7.33
N ILE A 31 -0.51 9.18 8.40
CA ILE A 31 -1.88 8.96 8.87
C ILE A 31 -2.68 10.23 8.67
N ASP A 32 -3.80 10.15 7.96
CA ASP A 32 -4.73 11.25 7.83
C ASP A 32 -5.55 11.39 9.13
N GLU A 33 -5.23 12.43 9.90
CA GLU A 33 -5.92 12.81 11.13
C GLU A 33 -6.83 14.04 10.93
N THR A 34 -7.38 14.26 9.75
CA THR A 34 -8.27 15.42 9.53
C THR A 34 -9.72 15.16 9.97
N THR A 35 -10.13 13.90 10.11
CA THR A 35 -11.53 13.53 10.38
C THR A 35 -11.76 13.08 11.84
N SER A 36 -13.02 12.92 12.25
CA SER A 36 -13.38 12.42 13.59
C SER A 36 -13.09 10.92 13.78
N VAL A 37 -12.74 10.22 12.70
CA VAL A 37 -12.50 8.79 12.66
C VAL A 37 -11.16 8.57 11.97
N ILE A 38 -10.13 8.19 12.72
CA ILE A 38 -8.75 8.14 12.25
C ILE A 38 -8.23 6.71 12.16
N PRO A 39 -7.33 6.40 11.21
CA PRO A 39 -6.53 5.19 11.29
C PRO A 39 -5.63 5.20 12.54
N THR A 40 -5.49 4.05 13.21
CA THR A 40 -4.61 3.86 14.37
C THR A 40 -3.91 2.51 14.27
N ASP A 41 -2.78 2.38 14.96
CA ASP A 41 -2.05 1.11 15.09
C ASP A 41 -1.76 0.47 13.70
N VAL A 42 -1.44 1.33 12.72
CA VAL A 42 -1.22 0.92 11.34
C VAL A 42 0.19 0.36 11.20
N THR A 43 0.29 -0.79 10.55
CA THR A 43 1.54 -1.49 10.27
C THR A 43 1.54 -1.93 8.82
N TYR A 44 2.72 -2.04 8.24
CA TYR A 44 2.88 -2.55 6.90
C TYR A 44 4.00 -3.59 6.84
N ARG A 45 3.94 -4.46 5.85
CA ARG A 45 4.95 -5.48 5.61
C ARG A 45 5.04 -5.79 4.13
N PHE A 46 6.26 -5.84 3.61
CA PHE A 46 6.52 -6.42 2.30
C PHE A 46 6.45 -7.94 2.35
N SER A 47 5.71 -8.51 1.42
CA SER A 47 5.58 -9.95 1.17
C SER A 47 5.86 -10.23 -0.31
N PRO A 48 6.08 -11.50 -0.71
CA PRO A 48 6.19 -11.87 -2.12
C PRO A 48 4.95 -11.54 -2.95
N GLU A 49 3.79 -11.40 -2.31
CA GLU A 49 2.51 -11.08 -2.96
C GLU A 49 2.27 -9.56 -3.06
N GLY A 50 3.16 -8.73 -2.49
CA GLY A 50 3.05 -7.28 -2.46
C GLY A 50 3.16 -6.67 -1.06
N LEU A 51 2.72 -5.43 -0.92
CA LEU A 51 2.71 -4.68 0.34
C LEU A 51 1.40 -4.94 1.09
N GLU A 52 1.50 -5.65 2.20
CA GLU A 52 0.41 -5.81 3.15
C GLU A 52 0.35 -4.58 4.05
N VAL A 53 -0.82 -3.95 4.16
CA VAL A 53 -1.10 -2.86 5.10
C VAL A 53 -2.29 -3.24 5.95
N LYS A 54 -2.13 -3.16 7.27
CA LYS A 54 -3.17 -3.49 8.24
C LYS A 54 -3.17 -2.51 9.39
N GLY A 55 -4.33 -2.35 10.00
CA GLY A 55 -4.46 -1.49 11.15
C GLY A 55 -5.89 -1.41 11.64
N TRP A 56 -6.15 -0.34 12.36
CA TRP A 56 -7.45 -0.05 12.94
C TRP A 56 -7.92 1.32 12.48
N VAL A 57 -9.21 1.53 12.58
CA VAL A 57 -9.86 2.82 12.44
C VAL A 57 -10.63 3.06 13.72
N ALA A 58 -10.37 4.18 14.39
CA ALA A 58 -10.93 4.50 15.68
C ALA A 58 -11.57 5.89 15.65
N LYS A 59 -12.63 6.07 16.43
CA LYS A 59 -13.15 7.41 16.70
C LYS A 59 -12.17 8.18 17.58
N ARG A 60 -11.87 9.42 17.21
CA ARG A 60 -11.02 10.32 18.00
C ARG A 60 -11.61 10.61 19.38
N GLN A 61 -12.94 10.76 19.42
CA GLN A 61 -13.68 10.95 20.66
C GLN A 61 -14.73 9.85 20.78
N PRO A 62 -14.90 9.22 21.95
CA PRO A 62 -15.91 8.19 22.14
C PRO A 62 -17.32 8.76 21.92
N HIS A 63 -18.09 8.16 21.00
CA HIS A 63 -19.51 8.49 20.82
C HIS A 63 -20.30 7.29 20.29
N SER A 64 -21.63 7.38 20.32
CA SER A 64 -22.51 6.33 19.78
C SER A 64 -22.44 6.26 18.24
N GLY A 65 -22.92 5.15 17.68
CA GLY A 65 -23.04 4.97 16.22
C GLY A 65 -21.90 4.16 15.59
N ARG A 66 -22.18 3.60 14.41
CA ARG A 66 -21.23 2.77 13.67
C ARG A 66 -20.19 3.64 12.95
N ILE A 67 -18.97 3.12 12.82
CA ILE A 67 -17.98 3.69 11.89
C ILE A 67 -18.42 3.31 10.47
N LEU A 68 -18.68 4.31 9.62
CA LEU A 68 -19.07 4.12 8.21
C LEU A 68 -17.90 4.47 7.29
N GLY A 69 -17.96 4.07 6.02
CA GLY A 69 -16.94 4.39 5.02
C GLY A 69 -15.98 3.25 4.73
N HIS A 70 -14.77 3.61 4.30
CA HIS A 70 -13.69 2.70 3.92
C HIS A 70 -12.33 3.30 4.30
N VAL A 71 -11.26 2.52 4.13
CA VAL A 71 -9.89 3.01 4.26
C VAL A 71 -9.30 3.14 2.86
N GLU A 72 -8.73 4.30 2.57
CA GLU A 72 -7.99 4.61 1.36
C GLU A 72 -6.50 4.52 1.69
N ILE A 73 -5.76 3.75 0.89
CA ILE A 73 -4.31 3.62 0.99
C ILE A 73 -3.70 4.17 -0.28
N ARG A 74 -2.82 5.15 -0.14
CA ARG A 74 -2.09 5.77 -1.24
C ARG A 74 -0.61 5.55 -1.08
N LEU A 75 0.04 5.17 -2.17
CA LEU A 75 1.48 5.09 -2.27
C LEU A 75 1.97 6.38 -2.92
N LEU A 76 2.85 7.10 -2.23
CA LEU A 76 3.33 8.41 -2.64
C LEU A 76 4.82 8.35 -2.97
N ASP A 77 5.26 9.18 -3.92
CA ASP A 77 6.68 9.46 -4.12
C ASP A 77 7.22 10.47 -3.09
N ASP A 78 8.51 10.80 -3.18
CA ASP A 78 9.17 11.77 -2.31
C ASP A 78 8.60 13.21 -2.43
N ALA A 79 7.98 13.54 -3.56
CA ALA A 79 7.34 14.83 -3.80
C ALA A 79 5.88 14.87 -3.29
N GLY A 80 5.34 13.74 -2.82
CA GLY A 80 3.96 13.59 -2.37
C GLY A 80 2.97 13.31 -3.51
N ALA A 81 3.42 12.99 -4.72
CA ALA A 81 2.54 12.60 -5.81
C ALA A 81 2.04 11.17 -5.63
N VAL A 82 0.76 10.92 -5.93
CA VAL A 82 0.15 9.59 -5.81
C VAL A 82 0.59 8.70 -6.95
N LEU A 83 1.31 7.63 -6.63
CA LEU A 83 1.77 6.60 -7.57
C LEU A 83 0.76 5.45 -7.70
N ALA A 84 0.12 5.08 -6.60
CA ALA A 84 -0.93 4.07 -6.57
C ALA A 84 -1.94 4.37 -5.48
N GLN A 85 -3.17 3.89 -5.67
CA GLN A 85 -4.24 4.00 -4.70
C GLN A 85 -4.98 2.66 -4.60
N LYS A 86 -5.37 2.30 -3.39
CA LYS A 86 -6.22 1.15 -3.12
C LYS A 86 -7.18 1.43 -1.98
N ASP A 87 -8.46 1.22 -2.25
CA ASP A 87 -9.49 1.27 -1.23
C ASP A 87 -9.67 -0.12 -0.60
N THR A 88 -9.88 -0.17 0.71
CA THR A 88 -10.19 -1.40 1.43
C THR A 88 -11.37 -1.20 2.38
N SER A 89 -12.19 -2.24 2.46
CA SER A 89 -13.31 -2.26 3.39
C SER A 89 -12.79 -2.43 4.82
N MET A 90 -13.45 -1.74 5.75
CA MET A 90 -13.23 -2.01 7.16
C MET A 90 -13.99 -3.28 7.55
N VAL A 91 -13.30 -4.23 8.16
CA VAL A 91 -13.94 -5.33 8.85
C VAL A 91 -14.55 -4.75 10.12
N ARG A 92 -15.88 -4.68 10.11
CA ARG A 92 -16.65 -4.39 11.31
C ARG A 92 -16.44 -5.56 12.25
N TYR A 93 -15.45 -5.46 13.12
CA TYR A 93 -15.53 -6.21 14.36
C TYR A 93 -16.83 -5.72 14.99
N SER A 94 -17.87 -6.57 14.99
CA SER A 94 -19.09 -6.28 15.73
C SER A 94 -18.64 -5.73 17.08
N PRO A 95 -19.16 -4.58 17.54
CA PRO A 95 -18.90 -4.09 18.87
C PRO A 95 -19.00 -5.26 19.84
N THR A 96 -17.87 -5.81 20.25
CA THR A 96 -17.88 -6.61 21.45
C THR A 96 -18.30 -5.62 22.54
N ARG A 97 -18.94 -6.12 23.60
CA ARG A 97 -19.26 -5.31 24.77
C ARG A 97 -18.05 -4.48 25.27
N SER A 98 -16.83 -4.90 24.91
CA SER A 98 -15.55 -4.28 25.22
C SER A 98 -15.03 -3.21 24.24
N ASN A 99 -15.44 -3.12 22.96
CA ASN A 99 -14.88 -2.09 22.06
C ASN A 99 -15.75 -1.66 20.85
N PRO A 100 -16.87 -0.93 21.05
CA PRO A 100 -17.70 -0.37 19.97
C PRO A 100 -17.04 0.73 19.11
N GLN A 101 -15.82 1.15 19.45
CA GLN A 101 -15.22 2.40 18.94
C GLN A 101 -14.12 2.16 17.89
N LYS A 102 -13.85 0.90 17.51
CA LYS A 102 -12.79 0.54 16.56
C LYS A 102 -13.29 -0.44 15.48
N ALA A 103 -12.73 -0.34 14.28
CA ALA A 103 -12.89 -1.29 13.19
C ALA A 103 -11.51 -1.66 12.63
N SER A 104 -11.26 -2.91 12.26
CA SER A 104 -9.98 -3.30 11.66
C SER A 104 -10.03 -3.21 10.14
N PHE A 105 -8.87 -3.11 9.51
CA PHE A 105 -8.73 -3.27 8.07
C PHE A 105 -7.43 -3.99 7.75
N THR A 106 -7.44 -4.70 6.63
CA THR A 106 -6.27 -5.31 6.01
C THR A 106 -6.41 -5.17 4.50
N THR A 107 -5.32 -4.88 3.81
CA THR A 107 -5.26 -4.94 2.35
C THR A 107 -3.89 -5.41 1.90
N LEU A 108 -3.86 -5.93 0.68
CA LEU A 108 -2.63 -6.26 -0.04
C LEU A 108 -2.55 -5.37 -1.29
N VAL A 109 -1.47 -4.61 -1.45
CA VAL A 109 -1.17 -3.86 -2.67
C VAL A 109 -0.17 -4.68 -3.49
N PRO A 110 -0.60 -5.40 -4.56
CA PRO A 110 0.22 -6.41 -5.21
C PRO A 110 1.44 -5.83 -5.95
N ASP A 111 1.29 -4.64 -6.53
CA ASP A 111 2.34 -3.98 -7.31
C ASP A 111 2.67 -2.62 -6.68
N VAL A 112 3.75 -2.57 -5.88
CA VAL A 112 4.26 -1.32 -5.31
C VAL A 112 5.10 -0.62 -6.38
N PRO A 113 4.69 0.58 -6.86
CA PRO A 113 5.43 1.27 -7.89
C PRO A 113 6.87 1.62 -7.43
N PRO A 114 7.88 1.52 -8.32
CA PRO A 114 9.22 2.01 -8.00
C PRO A 114 9.18 3.52 -7.72
N GLY A 115 9.99 3.97 -6.77
CA GLY A 115 9.98 5.36 -6.32
C GLY A 115 8.92 5.67 -5.25
N THR A 116 8.18 4.66 -4.76
CA THR A 116 7.35 4.82 -3.57
C THR A 116 8.23 5.14 -2.36
N ALA A 117 7.95 6.27 -1.72
CA ALA A 117 8.64 6.76 -0.53
C ALA A 117 7.75 6.74 0.72
N ALA A 118 6.42 6.85 0.54
CA ALA A 118 5.49 6.90 1.65
C ALA A 118 4.20 6.11 1.39
N ILE A 119 3.58 5.66 2.49
CA ILE A 119 2.23 5.09 2.53
C ILE A 119 1.36 6.08 3.28
N GLU A 120 0.38 6.68 2.61
CA GLU A 120 -0.69 7.43 3.25
C GLU A 120 -1.88 6.50 3.51
N VAL A 121 -2.38 6.53 4.74
CA VAL A 121 -3.59 5.80 5.14
C VAL A 121 -4.61 6.80 5.65
N ALA A 122 -5.78 6.78 5.04
CA ALA A 122 -6.87 7.70 5.35
C ALA A 122 -8.20 7.00 5.51
N HIS A 123 -9.03 7.51 6.41
CA HIS A 123 -10.44 7.12 6.49
C HIS A 123 -11.27 8.03 5.59
N ARG A 124 -12.12 7.44 4.76
CA ARG A 124 -13.00 8.16 3.82
C ARG A 124 -14.45 7.72 3.98
N VAL A 125 -15.37 8.65 3.76
CA VAL A 125 -16.82 8.38 3.75
C VAL A 125 -17.35 8.72 2.35
N GLY A 126 -18.06 7.79 1.72
CA GLY A 126 -18.57 7.95 0.35
C GLY A 126 -18.26 6.73 -0.52
N LYS A 127 -18.43 6.90 -1.84
CA LYS A 127 -18.13 5.85 -2.83
C LYS A 127 -16.63 5.55 -2.86
N THR A 128 -16.30 4.27 -3.04
CA THR A 128 -14.93 3.83 -3.33
C THR A 128 -14.58 4.20 -4.76
N SER A 129 -13.31 4.53 -5.01
CA SER A 129 -12.79 4.87 -6.34
C SER A 129 -12.85 3.70 -7.35
N ALA A 130 -13.14 2.48 -6.89
CA ALA A 130 -13.38 1.30 -7.71
C ALA A 130 -14.73 1.29 -8.47
N GLU A 131 -15.56 2.35 -8.37
CA GLU A 131 -16.87 2.45 -9.03
C GLU A 131 -16.91 3.34 -10.30
N HIS A 132 -15.76 3.59 -10.96
CA HIS A 132 -15.72 4.26 -12.27
C HIS A 132 -15.08 3.40 -13.35
#